data_AF-A0A6B9FCJ3-F1
#
_entry.id   AF-A0A6B9FCJ3-F1
#
_cell.length_a   1.000
_cell.length_b   1.000
_cell.length_c   1.000
_cell.angle_alpha   90.00
_cell.angle_beta   90.00
_cell.angle_gamma   90.00
#
_symmetry.space_group_name_H-M   'P 1'
#
loop_
_entity.id
_entity.type
_entity.pdbx_description
1 polymer ?
#
loop_
_entity_poly.entity_id
_entity_poly.type
_entity_poly.pdbx_seq_one_letter_code
_entity_poly.pdbx_strand_id
1 'polypeptide(L)'
;MTDVEDTFYTEDRWQNWIGRVAEEDLDPENEDSARLLLNLQDDAAIAVAKIISAHEDGRLDEEAAIDELAGVRDIVLDDVDLEDEEKRMLVDGVQTSLVCVFYAAEEYIAAGPAEDGTIEEYVHAAADAEANEDLDAALGYLVQAGTRIIDGDELDIALVEDLEYGLVSEWVNGLDSLQSAMSDPEVVEEDENED
;
A
#
# COMPACT_ATOMS: atom_id res chain seq x y z
N MET A 1 -6.97 2.14 -28.25
CA MET A 1 -5.95 1.10 -27.99
C MET A 1 -4.89 1.85 -27.21
N THR A 2 -5.10 1.92 -25.90
CA THR A 2 -4.02 2.17 -24.95
C THR A 2 -3.00 1.06 -25.21
N ASP A 3 -1.79 1.45 -25.62
CA ASP A 3 -0.71 0.48 -25.76
C ASP A 3 -0.48 -0.15 -24.38
N VAL A 4 -0.34 -1.47 -24.36
CA VAL A 4 -0.04 -2.27 -23.14
C VAL A 4 1.29 -1.83 -22.49
N GLU A 5 2.06 -0.96 -23.15
CA GLU A 5 3.33 -0.40 -22.66
C GLU A 5 3.17 0.76 -21.64
N ASP A 6 1.96 1.27 -21.38
CA ASP A 6 1.73 2.42 -20.46
C ASP A 6 1.00 2.07 -19.14
N THR A 7 0.63 0.80 -18.90
CA THR A 7 -0.11 0.43 -17.67
C THR A 7 0.83 0.13 -16.50
N PHE A 8 0.63 0.80 -15.37
CA PHE A 8 1.49 0.65 -14.17
C PHE A 8 1.27 -0.66 -13.41
N TYR A 9 0.05 -1.20 -13.44
CA TYR A 9 -0.32 -2.44 -12.78
C TYR A 9 -1.42 -3.18 -13.53
N THR A 10 -1.36 -4.50 -13.59
CA THR A 10 -2.32 -5.32 -14.35
C THR A 10 -3.00 -6.35 -13.48
N GLU A 11 -4.21 -6.74 -13.88
CA GLU A 11 -4.95 -7.83 -13.25
C GLU A 11 -4.15 -9.14 -13.26
N ASP A 12 -3.51 -9.48 -14.39
CA ASP A 12 -2.67 -10.67 -14.51
C ASP A 12 -1.53 -10.70 -13.46
N ARG A 13 -0.91 -9.53 -13.16
CA ARG A 13 0.17 -9.44 -12.18
C ARG A 13 -0.35 -9.68 -10.75
N TRP A 14 -1.48 -9.07 -10.41
CA TRP A 14 -2.14 -9.34 -9.12
C TRP A 14 -2.54 -10.81 -8.99
N GLN A 15 -3.16 -11.37 -10.04
CA GLN A 15 -3.60 -12.76 -10.05
C GLN A 15 -2.44 -13.77 -9.98
N ASN A 16 -1.25 -13.44 -10.49
CA ASN A 16 -0.06 -14.26 -10.29
C ASN A 16 0.30 -14.36 -8.81
N TRP A 17 0.32 -13.25 -8.08
CA TRP A 17 0.56 -13.25 -6.65
C TRP A 17 -0.52 -14.02 -5.87
N ILE A 18 -1.79 -13.81 -6.21
CA ILE A 18 -2.90 -14.57 -5.62
C ILE A 18 -2.74 -16.07 -5.90
N GLY A 19 -2.31 -16.44 -7.11
CA GLY A 19 -2.00 -17.83 -7.46
C GLY A 19 -0.93 -18.44 -6.56
N ARG A 20 0.15 -17.69 -6.28
CA ARG A 20 1.20 -18.12 -5.34
C ARG A 20 0.68 -18.30 -3.93
N VAL A 21 -0.09 -17.33 -3.42
CA VAL A 21 -0.78 -17.43 -2.12
C VAL A 21 -1.65 -18.69 -2.09
N ALA A 22 -2.39 -18.99 -3.15
CA ALA A 22 -3.25 -20.17 -3.25
C ALA A 22 -2.47 -21.49 -3.21
N GLU A 23 -1.27 -21.53 -3.82
CA GLU A 23 -0.43 -22.73 -3.91
C GLU A 23 0.42 -22.98 -2.66
N GLU A 24 0.93 -21.94 -2.01
CA GLU A 24 1.87 -22.05 -0.89
C GLU A 24 1.17 -22.41 0.44
N ASP A 25 1.83 -23.17 1.30
CA ASP A 25 1.31 -23.45 2.65
C ASP A 25 1.67 -22.29 3.58
N LEU A 26 0.71 -21.40 3.83
CA LEU A 26 0.93 -20.17 4.59
C LEU A 26 0.81 -20.41 6.08
N ASP A 27 1.90 -20.14 6.80
CA ASP A 27 1.94 -20.17 8.25
C ASP A 27 2.33 -18.77 8.76
N PRO A 28 1.48 -18.10 9.56
CA PRO A 28 1.80 -16.79 10.15
C PRO A 28 3.07 -16.77 11.00
N GLU A 29 3.53 -17.92 11.50
CA GLU A 29 4.78 -18.05 12.26
C GLU A 29 6.01 -18.26 11.34
N ASN A 30 5.81 -18.39 10.03
CA ASN A 30 6.85 -18.66 9.05
C ASN A 30 7.31 -17.39 8.33
N GLU A 31 8.62 -17.17 8.34
CA GLU A 31 9.27 -16.00 7.71
C GLU A 31 9.06 -15.93 6.19
N ASP A 32 9.05 -17.07 5.50
CA ASP A 32 8.86 -17.12 4.05
C ASP A 32 7.41 -16.82 3.67
N SER A 33 6.44 -17.26 4.48
CA SER A 33 5.01 -16.89 4.31
C SER A 33 4.81 -15.38 4.53
N ALA A 34 5.42 -14.82 5.58
CA ALA A 34 5.38 -13.38 5.82
C ALA A 34 6.03 -12.59 4.67
N ARG A 35 7.17 -13.07 4.16
CA ARG A 35 7.86 -12.45 3.01
C ARG A 35 6.99 -12.45 1.75
N LEU A 36 6.27 -13.53 1.46
CA LEU A 36 5.37 -13.58 0.30
C LEU A 36 4.27 -12.51 0.37
N LEU A 37 3.64 -12.35 1.54
CA LEU A 37 2.59 -11.34 1.73
C LEU A 37 3.15 -9.92 1.67
N LEU A 38 4.33 -9.68 2.24
CA LEU A 38 5.02 -8.39 2.13
C LEU A 38 5.41 -8.08 0.69
N ASN A 39 5.94 -9.05 -0.05
CA ASN A 39 6.27 -8.89 -1.46
C ASN A 39 5.04 -8.51 -2.30
N LEU A 40 3.88 -9.12 -2.04
CA LEU A 40 2.61 -8.77 -2.67
C LEU A 40 2.21 -7.31 -2.36
N GLN A 41 2.30 -6.91 -1.09
CA GLN A 41 2.01 -5.55 -0.65
C GLN A 41 2.95 -4.53 -1.32
N ASP A 42 4.26 -4.79 -1.27
CA ASP A 42 5.30 -3.94 -1.83
C ASP A 42 5.12 -3.79 -3.34
N ASP A 43 4.77 -4.86 -4.05
CA ASP A 43 4.55 -4.84 -5.49
C ASP A 43 3.46 -3.83 -5.91
N ALA A 44 2.36 -3.77 -5.15
CA ALA A 44 1.30 -2.79 -5.34
C ALA A 44 1.76 -1.36 -4.93
N ALA A 45 2.48 -1.23 -3.81
CA ALA A 45 3.03 0.06 -3.37
C ALA A 45 4.02 0.64 -4.39
N ILE A 46 4.83 -0.20 -5.05
CA ILE A 46 5.74 0.18 -6.13
C ILE A 46 4.98 0.72 -7.35
N ALA A 47 3.83 0.12 -7.69
CA ALA A 47 3.00 0.64 -8.76
C ALA A 47 2.48 2.05 -8.44
N VAL A 48 2.02 2.26 -7.21
CA VAL A 48 1.59 3.58 -6.70
C VAL A 48 2.75 4.59 -6.75
N ALA A 49 3.93 4.23 -6.23
CA ALA A 49 5.12 5.09 -6.26
C ALA A 49 5.50 5.49 -7.69
N LYS A 50 5.44 4.56 -8.65
CA LYS A 50 5.73 4.85 -10.07
C LYS A 50 4.74 5.81 -10.69
N ILE A 51 3.44 5.73 -10.33
CA ILE A 51 2.43 6.68 -10.79
C ILE A 51 2.71 8.07 -10.22
N ILE A 52 3.00 8.17 -8.92
CA ILE A 52 3.37 9.43 -8.26
C ILE A 52 4.60 10.04 -8.95
N SER A 53 5.69 9.28 -9.13
CA SER A 53 6.89 9.78 -9.82
C SER A 53 6.58 10.22 -11.25
N ALA A 54 5.68 9.52 -11.96
CA ALA A 54 5.26 9.93 -13.30
C ALA A 54 4.49 11.25 -13.29
N HIS A 55 3.68 11.50 -12.27
CA HIS A 55 3.02 12.78 -12.08
C HIS A 55 4.03 13.91 -11.75
N GLU A 56 4.94 13.68 -10.81
CA GLU A 56 5.97 14.66 -10.41
C GLU A 56 6.92 15.03 -11.56
N ASP A 57 7.27 14.06 -12.41
CA ASP A 57 8.05 14.27 -13.62
C ASP A 57 7.27 15.01 -14.74
N GLY A 58 5.96 15.20 -14.56
CA GLY A 58 5.05 15.76 -15.56
C GLY A 58 4.76 14.84 -16.74
N ARG A 59 5.00 13.52 -16.60
CA ARG A 59 4.62 12.50 -17.59
C ARG A 59 3.12 12.20 -17.55
N LEU A 60 2.51 12.30 -16.37
CA LEU A 60 1.06 12.27 -16.17
C LEU A 60 0.60 13.63 -15.62
N ASP A 61 -0.54 14.11 -16.10
CA ASP A 61 -1.24 15.20 -15.41
C ASP A 61 -2.05 14.64 -14.22
N GLU A 62 -2.68 15.53 -13.44
CA GLU A 62 -3.46 15.16 -12.25
C GLU A 62 -4.57 14.16 -12.59
N GLU A 63 -5.37 14.44 -13.64
CA GLU A 63 -6.49 13.58 -14.06
C GLU A 63 -5.99 12.19 -14.48
N ALA A 64 -4.94 12.11 -15.31
CA ALA A 64 -4.39 10.84 -15.74
C ALA A 64 -3.77 10.04 -14.58
N ALA A 65 -3.08 10.69 -13.65
CA ALA A 65 -2.47 10.00 -12.51
C ALA A 65 -3.54 9.45 -11.55
N ILE A 66 -4.62 10.20 -11.31
CA ILE A 66 -5.76 9.72 -10.52
C ILE A 66 -6.48 8.55 -11.22
N ASP A 67 -6.65 8.62 -12.54
CA ASP A 67 -7.26 7.52 -13.31
C ASP A 67 -6.39 6.24 -13.25
N GLU A 68 -5.07 6.35 -13.36
CA GLU A 68 -4.15 5.21 -13.20
C GLU A 68 -4.21 4.64 -11.77
N LEU A 69 -4.18 5.48 -10.73
CA LEU A 69 -4.32 5.03 -9.34
C LEU A 69 -5.64 4.31 -9.10
N ALA A 70 -6.74 4.82 -9.63
CA ALA A 70 -8.04 4.18 -9.53
C ALA A 70 -8.02 2.80 -10.21
N GLY A 71 -7.37 2.67 -11.37
CA GLY A 71 -7.20 1.39 -12.04
C GLY A 71 -6.42 0.37 -11.21
N VAL A 72 -5.31 0.77 -10.58
CA VAL A 72 -4.55 -0.11 -9.68
C VAL A 72 -5.38 -0.48 -8.45
N ARG A 73 -6.08 0.48 -7.84
CA ARG A 73 -6.94 0.27 -6.68
C ARG A 73 -8.06 -0.71 -6.98
N ASP A 74 -8.72 -0.56 -8.12
CA ASP A 74 -9.82 -1.44 -8.54
C ASP A 74 -9.34 -2.89 -8.73
N ILE A 75 -8.10 -3.10 -9.19
CA ILE A 75 -7.51 -4.44 -9.30
C ILE A 75 -7.17 -5.01 -7.93
N VAL A 76 -6.47 -4.22 -7.11
CA VAL A 76 -5.91 -4.68 -5.83
C VAL A 76 -6.98 -4.91 -4.79
N LEU A 77 -8.03 -4.08 -4.73
CA LEU A 77 -9.09 -4.14 -3.73
C LEU A 77 -10.32 -4.94 -4.19
N ASP A 78 -10.27 -5.60 -5.36
CA ASP A 78 -11.35 -6.49 -5.78
C ASP A 78 -11.42 -7.74 -4.90
N ASP A 79 -12.59 -8.37 -4.85
CA ASP A 79 -12.80 -9.61 -4.12
C ASP A 79 -11.94 -10.73 -4.69
N VAL A 80 -11.17 -11.41 -3.84
CA VAL A 80 -10.28 -12.49 -4.27
C VAL A 80 -10.94 -13.87 -4.14
N ASP A 81 -10.97 -14.63 -5.24
CA ASP A 81 -11.52 -15.99 -5.29
C ASP A 81 -10.51 -17.04 -4.78
N LEU A 82 -10.26 -17.02 -3.47
CA LEU A 82 -9.52 -18.06 -2.75
C LEU A 82 -10.48 -19.02 -2.07
N GLU A 83 -10.36 -20.33 -2.29
CA GLU A 83 -11.21 -21.33 -1.61
C GLU A 83 -10.91 -21.40 -0.10
N ASP A 84 -9.66 -21.16 0.29
CA ASP A 84 -9.18 -21.21 1.67
C ASP A 84 -9.49 -19.88 2.40
N GLU A 85 -10.27 -19.98 3.48
CA GLU A 85 -10.70 -18.82 4.27
C GLU A 85 -9.54 -18.18 5.03
N GLU A 86 -8.56 -18.95 5.51
CA GLU A 86 -7.40 -18.42 6.23
C GLU A 86 -6.52 -17.61 5.30
N LYS A 87 -6.24 -18.13 4.10
CA LYS A 87 -5.50 -17.39 3.07
C LYS A 87 -6.24 -16.15 2.59
N ARG A 88 -7.56 -16.22 2.48
CA ARG A 88 -8.38 -15.05 2.12
C ARG A 88 -8.28 -13.96 3.18
N MET A 89 -8.29 -14.30 4.47
CA MET A 89 -8.07 -13.34 5.55
C MET A 89 -6.67 -12.71 5.51
N LEU A 90 -5.63 -13.47 5.13
CA LEU A 90 -4.28 -12.92 4.97
C LEU A 90 -4.22 -11.89 3.82
N VAL A 91 -4.86 -12.19 2.69
CA VAL A 91 -4.95 -11.25 1.56
C VAL A 91 -5.80 -10.03 1.92
N ASP A 92 -6.89 -10.20 2.65
CA ASP A 92 -7.72 -9.10 3.15
C ASP A 92 -6.91 -8.13 4.05
N GLY A 93 -5.99 -8.65 4.87
CA GLY A 93 -5.05 -7.82 5.62
C GLY A 93 -4.11 -7.00 4.73
N VAL A 94 -3.57 -7.61 3.66
CA VAL A 94 -2.74 -6.89 2.66
C VAL A 94 -3.57 -5.84 1.90
N GLN A 95 -4.81 -6.15 1.52
CA GLN A 95 -5.70 -5.19 0.88
C GLN A 95 -6.01 -4.03 1.83
N THR A 96 -6.28 -4.33 3.10
CA THR A 96 -6.57 -3.36 4.15
C THR A 96 -5.41 -2.40 4.36
N SER A 97 -4.17 -2.87 4.45
CA SER A 97 -2.98 -2.02 4.59
C SER A 97 -2.83 -1.04 3.41
N LEU A 98 -3.10 -1.51 2.18
CA LEU A 98 -2.98 -0.72 0.94
C LEU A 98 -4.06 0.35 0.77
N VAL A 99 -5.20 0.26 1.49
CA VAL A 99 -6.24 1.31 1.45
C VAL A 99 -5.65 2.69 1.75
N CYS A 100 -4.85 2.79 2.80
CA CYS A 100 -4.24 4.07 3.19
C CYS A 100 -3.21 4.56 2.15
N VAL A 101 -2.50 3.64 1.49
CA VAL A 101 -1.52 3.96 0.44
C VAL A 101 -2.20 4.63 -0.75
N PHE A 102 -3.33 4.10 -1.22
CA PHE A 102 -4.08 4.70 -2.33
C PHE A 102 -4.62 6.08 -1.97
N TYR A 103 -5.23 6.24 -0.79
CA TYR A 103 -5.78 7.54 -0.39
C TYR A 103 -4.69 8.59 -0.15
N ALA A 104 -3.52 8.20 0.39
CA ALA A 104 -2.37 9.10 0.51
C ALA A 104 -1.86 9.57 -0.86
N ALA A 105 -1.77 8.66 -1.84
CA ALA A 105 -1.34 9.01 -3.19
C ALA A 105 -2.33 9.95 -3.88
N GLU A 106 -3.64 9.67 -3.78
CA GLU A 106 -4.70 10.52 -4.33
C GLU A 106 -4.67 11.92 -3.71
N GLU A 107 -4.57 12.02 -2.37
CA GLU A 107 -4.51 13.30 -1.66
C GLU A 107 -3.24 14.08 -2.04
N TYR A 108 -2.09 13.42 -2.11
CA TYR A 108 -0.83 14.08 -2.50
C TYR A 108 -0.91 14.64 -3.93
N ILE A 109 -1.46 13.90 -4.88
CA ILE A 109 -1.60 14.38 -6.27
C ILE A 109 -2.58 15.55 -6.35
N ALA A 110 -3.69 15.51 -5.61
CA ALA A 110 -4.74 16.53 -5.66
C ALA A 110 -4.40 17.81 -4.88
N ALA A 111 -3.73 17.66 -3.72
CA ALA A 111 -3.56 18.74 -2.74
C ALA A 111 -2.10 18.98 -2.31
N GLY A 112 -1.18 18.08 -2.66
CA GLY A 112 0.20 18.10 -2.19
C GLY A 112 0.34 17.55 -0.76
N PRO A 113 1.52 17.70 -0.15
CA PRO A 113 1.75 17.25 1.22
C PRO A 113 0.98 18.08 2.25
N ALA A 114 0.50 17.42 3.29
CA ALA A 114 -0.10 18.08 4.45
C ALA A 114 0.84 19.15 5.02
N GLU A 115 0.37 20.30 5.53
CA GLU A 115 1.29 21.33 6.08
C GLU A 115 1.27 21.39 7.63
N ASP A 116 0.26 20.80 8.27
CA ASP A 116 -0.13 21.14 9.64
C ASP A 116 0.37 20.18 10.76
N GLY A 117 1.23 19.20 10.45
CA GLY A 117 1.74 18.26 11.46
C GLY A 117 2.84 17.33 10.96
N THR A 118 3.50 16.61 11.85
CA THR A 118 4.51 15.58 11.49
C THR A 118 3.87 14.20 11.31
N ILE A 119 4.60 13.27 10.69
CA ILE A 119 4.18 11.86 10.60
C ILE A 119 3.84 11.30 12.00
N GLU A 120 4.69 11.52 12.99
CA GLU A 120 4.47 11.10 14.39
C GLU A 120 3.17 11.68 14.97
N GLU A 121 2.92 12.97 14.78
CA GLU A 121 1.69 13.61 15.27
C GLU A 121 0.44 13.02 14.62
N TYR A 122 0.49 12.73 13.32
CA TYR A 122 -0.62 12.08 12.61
C TYR A 122 -0.84 10.63 13.02
N VAL A 123 0.22 9.84 13.18
CA VAL A 123 0.12 8.44 13.63
C VAL A 123 -0.49 8.36 15.03
N HIS A 124 -0.07 9.22 15.96
CA HIS A 124 -0.68 9.28 17.29
C HIS A 124 -2.14 9.74 17.25
N ALA A 125 -2.46 10.75 16.43
CA ALA A 125 -3.85 11.18 16.26
C ALA A 125 -4.72 10.08 15.66
N ALA A 126 -4.17 9.26 14.75
CA ALA A 126 -4.85 8.11 14.19
C ALA A 126 -5.13 7.03 15.24
N ALA A 127 -4.13 6.69 16.07
CA ALA A 127 -4.29 5.74 17.16
C ALA A 127 -5.34 6.22 18.20
N ASP A 128 -5.32 7.51 18.54
CA ASP A 128 -6.34 8.11 19.41
C ASP A 128 -7.74 8.02 18.77
N ALA A 129 -7.86 8.28 17.46
CA ALA A 129 -9.13 8.19 16.74
C ALA A 129 -9.66 6.74 16.69
N GLU A 130 -8.79 5.77 16.42
CA GLU A 130 -9.13 4.33 16.47
C GLU A 130 -9.63 3.91 17.85
N ALA A 131 -8.95 4.33 18.92
CA ALA A 131 -9.38 4.04 20.29
C ALA A 131 -10.75 4.64 20.64
N ASN A 132 -11.18 5.67 19.90
CA ASN A 132 -12.49 6.29 20.00
C ASN A 132 -13.50 5.77 18.96
N GLU A 133 -13.17 4.69 18.24
CA GLU A 133 -13.98 4.07 17.18
C GLU A 133 -14.29 5.01 15.99
N ASP A 134 -13.46 6.05 15.79
CA ASP A 134 -13.57 7.01 14.68
C ASP A 134 -12.59 6.63 13.56
N LEU A 135 -12.93 5.55 12.83
CA LEU A 135 -12.07 4.97 11.80
C LEU A 135 -11.86 5.90 10.60
N ASP A 136 -12.87 6.72 10.26
CA ASP A 136 -12.76 7.70 9.18
C ASP A 136 -11.72 8.78 9.53
N ALA A 137 -11.73 9.25 10.79
CA ALA A 137 -10.70 10.18 11.26
C ALA A 137 -9.33 9.51 11.34
N ALA A 138 -9.25 8.27 11.80
CA ALA A 138 -7.99 7.52 11.87
C ALA A 138 -7.34 7.38 10.49
N LEU A 139 -8.11 6.94 9.49
CA LEU A 139 -7.65 6.87 8.11
C LEU A 139 -7.24 8.25 7.59
N GLY A 140 -8.06 9.28 7.82
CA GLY A 140 -7.75 10.64 7.41
C GLY A 140 -6.41 11.15 7.93
N TYR A 141 -6.08 10.87 9.20
CA TYR A 141 -4.77 11.23 9.76
C TYR A 141 -3.62 10.46 9.09
N LEU A 142 -3.76 9.16 8.86
CA LEU A 142 -2.72 8.39 8.19
C LEU A 142 -2.56 8.76 6.71
N VAL A 143 -3.62 9.18 6.03
CA VAL A 143 -3.53 9.77 4.69
C VAL A 143 -2.63 11.01 4.71
N GLN A 144 -2.80 11.91 5.70
CA GLN A 144 -1.91 13.07 5.85
C GLN A 144 -0.46 12.64 6.13
N ALA A 145 -0.23 11.62 6.97
CA ALA A 145 1.10 11.06 7.18
C ALA A 145 1.70 10.49 5.88
N GLY A 146 0.91 9.77 5.10
CA GLY A 146 1.32 9.23 3.80
C GLY A 146 1.71 10.32 2.81
N THR A 147 0.99 11.44 2.74
CA THR A 147 1.39 12.56 1.87
C THR A 147 2.76 13.14 2.23
N ARG A 148 3.14 13.08 3.52
CA ARG A 148 4.48 13.50 3.99
C ARG A 148 5.56 12.52 3.60
N ILE A 149 5.28 11.23 3.70
CA ILE A 149 6.18 10.17 3.24
C ILE A 149 6.48 10.35 1.75
N ILE A 150 5.45 10.66 0.96
CA ILE A 150 5.61 10.92 -0.47
C ILE A 150 6.49 12.17 -0.73
N ASP A 151 6.37 13.22 0.08
CA ASP A 151 7.23 14.43 0.02
C ASP A 151 8.67 14.20 0.56
N GLY A 152 8.94 13.01 1.10
CA GLY A 152 10.27 12.58 1.54
C GLY A 152 10.54 12.70 3.05
N ASP A 153 9.53 12.95 3.88
CA ASP A 153 9.67 12.74 5.33
C ASP A 153 9.75 11.22 5.64
N GLU A 154 10.50 10.84 6.68
CA GLU A 154 10.69 9.44 7.04
C GLU A 154 9.81 9.02 8.23
N LEU A 155 9.07 7.92 8.07
CA LEU A 155 8.41 7.17 9.12
C LEU A 155 9.45 6.44 9.99
N ASP A 156 9.49 6.78 11.29
CA ASP A 156 10.36 6.11 12.25
C ASP A 156 9.79 4.75 12.64
N ILE A 157 10.58 3.69 12.46
CA ILE A 157 10.24 2.31 12.86
C ILE A 157 9.87 2.20 14.34
N ALA A 158 10.43 3.06 15.20
CA ALA A 158 10.09 3.07 16.63
C ALA A 158 8.61 3.44 16.87
N LEU A 159 8.02 4.27 16.00
CA LEU A 159 6.59 4.59 16.08
C LEU A 159 5.72 3.37 15.78
N VAL A 160 6.16 2.51 14.86
CA VAL A 160 5.45 1.28 14.51
C VAL A 160 5.46 0.28 15.67
N GLU A 161 6.58 0.16 16.38
CA GLU A 161 6.74 -0.75 17.53
C GLU A 161 5.85 -0.36 18.74
N ASP A 162 5.52 0.92 18.88
CA ASP A 162 4.73 1.46 19.99
C ASP A 162 3.20 1.38 19.77
N LEU A 163 2.74 0.99 18.58
CA LEU A 163 1.31 0.88 18.25
C LEU A 163 0.67 -0.39 18.83
N GLU A 164 -0.58 -0.25 19.29
CA GLU A 164 -1.42 -1.41 19.59
C GLU A 164 -1.84 -2.09 18.28
N TYR A 165 -1.94 -3.43 18.29
CA TYR A 165 -2.41 -4.17 17.12
C TYR A 165 -3.86 -3.80 16.80
N GLY A 166 -4.07 -3.34 15.57
CA GLY A 166 -5.32 -2.78 15.08
C GLY A 166 -5.20 -2.28 13.66
N LEU A 167 -6.25 -1.61 13.18
CA LEU A 167 -6.36 -1.09 11.83
C LEU A 167 -5.31 0.00 11.55
N VAL A 168 -5.01 0.85 12.55
CA VAL A 168 -3.94 1.85 12.42
C VAL A 168 -2.58 1.18 12.20
N SER A 169 -2.28 0.09 12.91
CA SER A 169 -1.02 -0.63 12.73
C SER A 169 -0.91 -1.28 11.35
N GLU A 170 -2.01 -1.77 10.78
CA GLU A 170 -2.02 -2.33 9.42
C GLU A 170 -1.84 -1.25 8.35
N TRP A 171 -2.51 -0.11 8.48
CA TRP A 171 -2.31 1.02 7.58
C TRP A 171 -0.91 1.61 7.66
N VAL A 172 -0.33 1.73 8.85
CA VAL A 172 1.06 2.18 9.03
C VAL A 172 2.04 1.20 8.37
N ASN A 173 1.78 -0.12 8.42
CA ASN A 173 2.56 -1.09 7.68
C ASN A 173 2.49 -0.87 6.16
N GLY A 174 1.31 -0.54 5.62
CA GLY A 174 1.17 -0.13 4.21
C GLY A 174 1.98 1.13 3.88
N LEU A 175 1.99 2.13 4.78
CA LEU A 175 2.78 3.34 4.61
C LEU A 175 4.30 3.09 4.63
N ASP A 176 4.77 2.09 5.39
CA ASP A 176 6.17 1.67 5.38
C ASP A 176 6.58 1.05 4.03
N SER A 177 5.70 0.24 3.43
CA SER A 177 5.87 -0.25 2.06
C SER A 177 5.91 0.90 1.04
N LEU A 178 5.02 1.90 1.18
CA LEU A 178 5.05 3.09 0.34
C LEU A 178 6.37 3.87 0.49
N GLN A 179 6.86 4.07 1.72
CA GLN A 179 8.15 4.72 1.98
C GLN A 179 9.30 4.00 1.27
N SER A 180 9.33 2.67 1.39
CA SER A 180 10.34 1.83 0.74
C SER A 180 10.27 1.96 -0.78
N ALA A 181 9.07 1.90 -1.34
CA ALA A 181 8.82 2.05 -2.78
C ALA A 181 9.19 3.44 -3.32
N MET A 182 8.92 4.51 -2.57
CA MET A 182 9.30 5.88 -2.95
C MET A 182 10.83 6.08 -2.93
N SER A 183 11.52 5.38 -2.03
CA SER A 183 12.98 5.46 -1.91
C SER A 183 13.70 4.69 -3.02
N ASP A 184 13.21 3.51 -3.38
CA ASP A 184 13.77 2.67 -4.44
C ASP A 184 12.69 1.82 -5.14
N PRO A 185 12.07 2.31 -6.23
CA PRO A 185 10.99 1.60 -6.92
C PRO A 185 11.53 0.49 -7.85
N GLU A 186 12.30 -0.45 -7.31
CA GLU A 186 12.67 -1.68 -8.02
C GLU A 186 11.48 -2.63 -8.08
N VAL A 187 11.35 -3.37 -9.18
CA VAL A 187 10.29 -4.38 -9.30
C VAL A 187 10.59 -5.51 -8.33
N VAL A 188 9.63 -5.87 -7.49
CA VAL A 188 9.71 -7.10 -6.69
C VAL A 188 9.66 -8.28 -7.65
N GLU A 189 10.78 -8.99 -7.78
CA GLU A 189 10.83 -10.21 -8.57
C GLU A 189 10.02 -11.28 -7.84
N GLU A 190 9.13 -11.96 -8.58
CA GLU A 190 8.52 -13.18 -8.09
C GLU A 190 9.67 -14.18 -7.89
N ASP A 191 9.99 -14.56 -6.64
CA ASP A 191 11.01 -15.59 -6.38
C ASP A 191 10.73 -16.81 -7.27
N GLU A 192 11.47 -16.93 -8.37
CA GLU A 192 11.43 -18.08 -9.25
C GLU A 192 11.97 -19.23 -8.40
N ASN A 193 11.10 -20.16 -8.01
CA ASN A 193 11.53 -21.46 -7.53
C ASN A 193 12.40 -22.07 -8.64
N GLU A 194 13.73 -21.93 -8.53
CA GLU A 194 14.69 -22.60 -9.39
C GLU A 194 14.50 -24.12 -9.24
N ASP A 195 13.81 -24.74 -10.19
CA ASP A 195 13.67 -26.19 -10.36
C ASP A 195 15.03 -26.93 -10.43
#